data_AF-A0A227IU88-F1
#
_entry.id   AF-A0A227IU88-F1
#
_cell.length_a   1.000
_cell.length_b   1.000
_cell.length_c   1.000
_cell.angle_alpha   90.00
_cell.angle_beta   90.00
_cell.angle_gamma   90.00
#
_symmetry.space_group_name_H-M   'P 1'
#
loop_
_entity.id
_entity.type
_entity.pdbx_description
1 polymer ?
#
loop_
_entity_poly.entity_id
_entity_poly.type
_entity_poly.pdbx_seq_one_letter_code
_entity_poly.pdbx_strand_id
1 'polypeptide(L)'
;RNEANGHGYIVEIDPYTQNSRAKKRTALGRFRHEGCAFGKLEAGKPVVFYSGHDSRFEYLYKFESAAAWDPADANPANRLATG
;
A
#
# COMPACT_ATOMS: atom_id res chain seq x y z
N ARG A 1 -4.80 25.26 -5.77
CA ARG A 1 -6.24 24.89 -5.86
C ARG A 1 -6.50 23.40 -5.65
N ASN A 2 -5.61 22.46 -6.01
CA ASN A 2 -5.86 21.01 -5.91
C ASN A 2 -5.06 20.27 -4.83
N GLU A 3 -4.39 20.99 -3.94
CA GLU A 3 -3.44 20.41 -2.97
C GLU A 3 -4.08 19.33 -2.10
N ALA A 4 -5.31 19.53 -1.63
CA ALA A 4 -6.06 18.55 -0.84
C ALA A 4 -6.21 17.17 -1.54
N ASN A 5 -6.29 17.14 -2.88
CA ASN A 5 -6.38 15.89 -3.65
C ASN A 5 -5.05 15.14 -3.70
N GLY A 6 -3.95 15.81 -3.30
CA GLY A 6 -2.64 15.21 -3.13
C GLY A 6 -2.47 14.43 -1.81
N HIS A 7 -3.41 14.51 -0.86
CA HIS A 7 -3.29 13.87 0.46
C HIS A 7 -4.38 12.80 0.70
N GLY A 8 -4.24 12.04 1.79
CA GLY A 8 -5.17 10.98 2.18
C GLY A 8 -4.90 9.64 1.50
N TYR A 9 -3.64 9.33 1.18
CA TYR A 9 -3.22 8.05 0.59
C TYR A 9 -2.25 7.33 1.52
N ILE A 10 -2.20 6.01 1.42
CA ILE A 10 -1.07 5.22 1.90
C ILE A 10 0.19 5.64 1.13
N VAL A 11 1.27 5.88 1.88
CA VAL A 11 2.58 6.26 1.35
C VAL A 11 3.58 5.16 1.68
N GLU A 12 4.20 4.62 0.65
CA GLU A 12 5.25 3.61 0.78
C GLU A 12 6.62 4.29 0.79
N ILE A 13 7.48 3.85 1.70
CA ILE A 13 8.81 4.41 1.96
C ILE A 13 9.79 3.25 1.99
N ASP A 14 10.95 3.38 1.34
CA ASP A 14 12.07 2.47 1.53
C ASP A 14 13.02 3.07 2.59
N PRO A 15 12.99 2.56 3.84
CA PRO A 15 13.81 3.11 4.91
C PRO A 15 15.30 2.76 4.78
N TYR A 16 15.68 1.86 3.87
CA TYR A 16 17.06 1.39 3.71
C TYR A 16 17.83 2.13 2.62
N THR A 17 17.14 2.92 1.79
CA THR A 17 17.75 3.65 0.67
C THR A 17 17.59 5.16 0.91
N GLN A 18 18.68 5.82 1.29
CA GLN A 18 18.69 7.23 1.76
C GLN A 18 18.06 8.23 0.78
N ASN A 19 18.21 8.01 -0.54
CA ASN A 19 17.69 8.91 -1.57
C ASN A 19 16.42 8.38 -2.24
N SER A 20 15.75 7.40 -1.63
CA SER A 20 14.49 6.90 -2.16
C SER A 20 13.40 7.96 -2.05
N ARG A 21 12.54 8.03 -3.08
CA ARG A 21 11.35 8.89 -3.05
C ARG A 21 10.17 8.08 -2.56
N ALA A 22 9.53 8.58 -1.51
CA ALA A 22 8.26 8.05 -1.03
C ALA A 22 7.20 8.05 -2.14
N LYS A 23 6.40 6.99 -2.24
CA LYS A 23 5.38 6.83 -3.28
C LYS A 23 3.99 6.78 -2.67
N LYS A 24 3.09 7.62 -3.18
CA LYS A 24 1.64 7.52 -2.88
C LYS A 24 1.06 6.36 -3.67
N ARG A 25 0.47 5.38 -3.00
CA ARG A 25 -0.16 4.22 -3.66
C ARG A 25 -1.65 4.48 -3.84
N THR A 26 -1.98 5.22 -4.89
CA THR A 26 -3.35 5.66 -5.21
C THR A 26 -4.33 4.52 -5.40
N ALA A 27 -3.86 3.34 -5.81
CA ALA A 27 -4.67 2.13 -5.95
C ALA A 27 -5.29 1.64 -4.63
N LEU A 28 -4.73 2.01 -3.47
CA LEU A 28 -5.30 1.71 -2.15
C LEU A 28 -6.42 2.69 -1.73
N GLY A 29 -6.81 3.61 -2.62
CA GLY A 29 -7.89 4.55 -2.38
C GLY A 29 -7.50 5.78 -1.55
N ARG A 30 -8.39 6.78 -1.57
CA ARG A 30 -8.20 8.06 -0.87
C ARG A 30 -9.25 8.28 0.21
N PHE A 31 -8.84 8.24 1.47
CA PHE A 31 -9.66 8.50 2.66
C PHE A 31 -8.77 8.74 3.89
N ARG A 32 -9.35 8.91 5.08
CA ARG A 32 -8.56 9.04 6.33
C ARG A 32 -8.11 7.67 6.82
N HIS A 33 -7.07 7.15 6.17
CA HIS A 33 -6.44 5.88 6.55
C HIS A 33 -5.94 5.94 7.99
N GLU A 34 -6.39 5.03 8.85
CA GLU A 34 -5.87 4.86 10.21
C GLU A 34 -4.62 3.97 10.23
N GLY A 35 -4.64 2.91 9.43
CA GLY A 35 -3.57 1.93 9.32
C GLY A 35 -3.68 1.11 8.02
N CYS A 36 -2.68 0.27 7.79
CA CYS A 36 -2.59 -0.62 6.64
C CYS A 36 -2.04 -1.97 7.10
N ALA A 37 -2.95 -2.92 7.35
CA ALA A 37 -2.59 -4.25 7.83
C ALA A 37 -2.36 -5.20 6.64
N PHE A 38 -1.26 -5.94 6.69
CA PHE A 38 -0.93 -6.93 5.67
C PHE A 38 -1.76 -8.19 5.85
N GLY A 39 -2.34 -8.70 4.76
CA GLY A 39 -2.83 -10.06 4.71
C GLY A 39 -1.69 -11.07 4.71
N LYS A 40 -2.02 -12.34 4.94
CA LYS A 40 -1.06 -13.43 4.85
C LYS A 40 -0.52 -13.56 3.42
N LEU A 41 0.80 -13.57 3.26
CA LEU A 41 1.44 -13.83 1.98
C LEU A 41 1.37 -15.34 1.66
N GLU A 42 0.91 -15.66 0.46
CA GLU A 42 0.84 -17.03 -0.05
C GLU A 42 1.32 -17.03 -1.51
N ALA A 43 2.26 -17.91 -1.84
CA ALA A 43 2.84 -17.99 -3.18
C ALA A 43 1.74 -18.19 -4.24
N GLY A 44 1.79 -17.40 -5.32
CA GLY A 44 0.81 -17.45 -6.40
C GLY A 44 -0.55 -16.81 -6.08
N LYS A 45 -0.71 -16.15 -4.93
CA LYS A 45 -1.93 -15.39 -4.58
C LYS A 45 -1.66 -13.88 -4.52
N PRO A 46 -2.68 -13.03 -4.73
CA PRO A 46 -2.55 -11.58 -4.54
C PRO A 46 -2.02 -11.20 -3.16
N VAL A 47 -1.22 -10.14 -3.11
CA VAL A 47 -0.90 -9.42 -1.88
C VAL A 47 -2.12 -8.64 -1.44
N VAL A 48 -2.48 -8.78 -0.16
CA VAL A 48 -3.68 -8.18 0.41
C VAL A 48 -3.31 -7.13 1.44
N PHE A 49 -4.01 -6.00 1.40
CA PHE A 49 -3.94 -4.96 2.44
C PHE A 49 -5.34 -4.64 2.96
N TYR A 50 -5.48 -4.54 4.27
CA TYR A 50 -6.70 -4.09 4.95
C TYR A 50 -6.48 -2.71 5.54
N SER A 51 -7.43 -1.79 5.34
CA SER A 51 -7.36 -0.43 5.86
C SER A 51 -8.72 0.06 6.35
N GLY A 52 -8.70 0.90 7.39
CA GLY A 52 -9.87 1.53 7.96
C GLY A 52 -9.94 3.01 7.65
N HIS A 53 -11.15 3.54 7.51
CA HIS A 53 -11.42 4.96 7.42
C HIS A 53 -11.88 5.50 8.79
N ASP A 54 -11.02 6.28 9.46
CA ASP A 54 -11.28 6.82 10.80
C ASP A 54 -12.26 8.01 10.76
N SER A 55 -13.54 7.68 10.58
CA SER A 55 -14.67 8.57 10.81
C SER A 55 -15.95 7.82 11.15
N ARG A 56 -16.93 8.55 11.68
CA ARG A 56 -18.24 7.97 12.01
C ARG A 56 -18.96 7.52 10.74
N PHE A 57 -19.51 6.31 10.76
CA PHE A 57 -20.28 5.71 9.66
C PHE A 57 -19.47 5.49 8.38
N GLU A 58 -18.17 5.26 8.52
CA GLU A 58 -17.27 4.88 7.43
C GLU A 58 -16.94 3.38 7.45
N TYR A 59 -16.09 2.94 6.51
CA TYR A 59 -15.92 1.53 6.17
C TYR A 59 -14.51 0.99 6.41
N LEU A 60 -14.42 -0.35 6.38
CA LEU A 60 -13.19 -1.11 6.20
C LEU A 60 -13.04 -1.46 4.73
N TYR A 61 -11.81 -1.34 4.22
CA TYR A 61 -11.45 -1.62 2.85
C TYR A 61 -10.43 -2.76 2.78
N LYS A 62 -10.51 -3.53 1.69
CA LYS A 62 -9.55 -4.56 1.32
C LYS A 62 -9.04 -4.24 -0.08
N PHE A 63 -7.73 -4.13 -0.23
CA PHE A 63 -7.06 -4.07 -1.53
C PHE A 63 -6.44 -5.44 -1.82
N GLU A 64 -6.54 -5.88 -3.07
CA GLU A 64 -5.87 -7.06 -3.61
C GLU A 64 -5.03 -6.65 -4.81
N SER A 65 -3.75 -7.04 -4.84
CA SER A 65 -2.86 -6.70 -5.95
C SER A 65 -3.22 -7.46 -7.23
N ALA A 66 -2.95 -6.84 -8.39
CA ALA A 66 -3.10 -7.52 -9.67
C ALA A 66 -2.01 -8.59 -9.88
N ALA A 67 -0.78 -8.31 -9.44
CA ALA A 67 0.31 -9.29 -9.41
C ALA A 67 0.13 -10.26 -8.24
N ALA A 68 0.44 -11.53 -8.47
CA ALA A 68 0.52 -12.53 -7.42
C ALA A 68 1.88 -12.45 -6.71
N TRP A 69 1.90 -12.81 -5.43
CA TRP A 69 3.13 -12.90 -4.65
C TRP A 69 4.04 -14.00 -5.18
N ASP A 70 5.25 -13.63 -5.59
CA ASP A 70 6.36 -14.55 -5.85
C ASP A 70 7.26 -14.61 -4.61
N PRO A 71 7.60 -15.78 -4.05
CA PRO A 71 8.59 -15.88 -2.97
C PRO A 71 9.93 -15.19 -3.27
N ALA A 72 10.32 -15.02 -4.55
CA ALA A 72 11.51 -14.27 -4.95
C ALA A 72 11.42 -12.78 -4.60
N ASP A 73 10.20 -12.21 -4.53
CA ASP A 73 9.94 -10.81 -4.15
C ASP A 73 10.32 -10.51 -2.69
N ALA A 74 10.61 -11.53 -1.88
CA ALA A 74 11.14 -11.34 -0.52
C ALA A 74 12.54 -10.71 -0.51
N ASN A 75 13.30 -10.81 -1.61
CA ASN A 75 14.64 -10.24 -1.75
C ASN A 75 14.76 -9.44 -3.06
N PRO A 76 14.01 -8.33 -3.19
CA PRO A 76 13.95 -7.63 -4.46
C PRO A 76 15.17 -6.74 -4.68
N ALA A 77 15.58 -6.59 -5.94
CA ALA A 77 16.60 -5.62 -6.32
C ALA A 77 16.14 -4.17 -6.09
N ASN A 78 14.83 -3.92 -6.15
CA ASN A 78 14.22 -2.63 -5.86
C ASN A 78 12.91 -2.79 -5.06
N ARG A 79 12.97 -2.52 -3.76
CA ARG A 79 11.85 -2.66 -2.81
C ARG A 79 10.61 -1.87 -3.20
N LEU A 80 10.75 -0.71 -3.85
CA LEU A 80 9.63 0.16 -4.26
C LEU A 80 9.07 -0.16 -5.65
N ALA A 81 9.69 -1.10 -6.37
CA ALA A 81 9.27 -1.56 -7.69
C ALA A 81 8.90 -3.07 -7.69
N THR A 82 8.87 -3.69 -6.51
CA THR A 82 8.50 -5.10 -6.32
C THR A 82 6.98 -5.28 -6.46
N GLY A 83 6.57 -6.41 -7.03
CA GLY A 83 5.20 -6.66 -7.50
C GLY A 83 4.92 -6.08 -8.88
#